data_AF-A0A959STI9-F1
#
_entry.id   AF-A0A959STI9-F1
#
_cell.length_a   1.000
_cell.length_b   1.000
_cell.length_c   1.000
_cell.angle_alpha   90.00
_cell.angle_beta   90.00
_cell.angle_gamma   90.00
#
_symmetry.space_group_name_H-M   'P 1'
#
loop_
_entity.id
_entity.type
_entity.pdbx_description
1 polymer ?
#
loop_
_entity_poly.entity_id
_entity_poly.type
_entity_poly.pdbx_seq_one_letter_code
_entity_poly.pdbx_strand_id
1 'polypeptide(L)'
;MKWALRILVLLAVVVGGSALAWHWAGPGRQQWVKDQVKILLNRKPQRVGGAVPAAAVPLVEGLGVSTGDEPPFSVASGPWSMVQYTEGDKAIRPDLHYTFEPTPGADSSRLSSAWAHGGTHAFRMAPGDEYSPAIRRRAADVAIKLSAVDVGFWMWTPAPATLLTAVVTIDRKGKQIAWYGKDLPADTAARTGVRLNASFLMGDLAVEPDDILSVYLWKKGGGEAFIDDMDLFFHSAEVPGRKLGKPLALDSLEAGGPVPLTYAKPTVSDIPVDTARFRAGLPALPTTREAVPFGRSSHAWRFVPEEGLVWLQDTGGKPLGLIRPWSPGSRKDITHFDRVVAKTTPDGIVVTGFDVDRTHGGERIAASPRPISLSITWPSE
;
A
#
# COMPACT_ATOMS: atom_id res chain seq x y z
N MET A 1 -19.00 -12.60 -53.90
CA MET A 1 -17.80 -11.79 -53.57
C MET A 1 -18.03 -10.28 -53.58
N LYS A 2 -18.59 -9.65 -54.64
CA LYS A 2 -18.74 -8.17 -54.71
C LYS A 2 -19.54 -7.53 -53.56
N TRP A 3 -20.55 -8.22 -53.03
CA TRP A 3 -21.37 -7.71 -51.92
C TRP A 3 -20.62 -7.71 -50.57
N ALA A 4 -19.88 -8.78 -50.27
CA ALA A 4 -19.06 -8.87 -49.05
C ALA A 4 -17.96 -7.78 -49.02
N LEU A 5 -17.33 -7.50 -50.17
CA LEU A 5 -16.33 -6.44 -50.28
C LEU A 5 -16.94 -5.05 -50.02
N ARG A 6 -18.16 -4.79 -50.51
CA ARG A 6 -18.87 -3.52 -50.26
C ARG A 6 -19.21 -3.34 -48.78
N ILE A 7 -19.60 -4.41 -48.09
CA ILE A 7 -19.87 -4.36 -46.63
C ILE A 7 -18.59 -4.08 -45.85
N LEU A 8 -17.49 -4.74 -46.19
CA LEU A 8 -16.19 -4.52 -45.54
C LEU A 8 -15.69 -3.09 -45.75
N VAL A 9 -15.81 -2.54 -46.96
CA VAL A 9 -15.46 -1.15 -47.25
C VAL A 9 -16.34 -0.17 -46.47
N LEU A 10 -17.65 -0.42 -46.39
CA LEU A 10 -18.58 0.44 -45.64
C LEU A 10 -18.24 0.44 -44.14
N LEU A 11 -17.97 -0.74 -43.56
CA LEU A 11 -17.53 -0.86 -42.16
C LEU A 11 -16.20 -0.16 -41.92
N ALA A 12 -15.22 -0.32 -42.81
CA ALA A 12 -13.94 0.37 -42.71
C ALA A 12 -14.09 1.90 -42.75
N VAL A 13 -14.96 2.42 -43.62
CA VAL A 13 -15.26 3.87 -43.71
C VAL A 13 -15.97 4.38 -42.46
N VAL A 14 -16.93 3.62 -41.91
CA VAL A 14 -17.63 3.99 -40.67
C VAL A 14 -16.67 3.97 -39.49
N VAL A 15 -15.84 2.94 -39.36
CA VAL A 15 -14.84 2.83 -38.28
C VAL A 15 -13.77 3.91 -38.41
N GLY A 16 -13.23 4.12 -39.61
CA GLY A 16 -12.23 5.16 -39.87
C GLY A 16 -12.76 6.57 -39.65
N GLY A 17 -13.97 6.87 -40.14
CA GLY A 17 -14.64 8.15 -39.91
C GLY A 17 -14.94 8.41 -38.44
N SER A 18 -15.33 7.37 -37.70
CA SER A 18 -15.59 7.44 -36.26
C SER A 18 -14.31 7.64 -35.44
N ALA A 19 -13.21 6.99 -35.83
CA ALA A 19 -11.89 7.17 -35.22
C ALA A 19 -11.30 8.56 -35.48
N LEU A 20 -11.48 9.11 -36.68
CA LEU A 20 -11.14 10.50 -36.96
C LEU A 20 -12.03 11.45 -36.14
N ALA A 21 -13.35 11.29 -36.16
CA ALA A 21 -14.25 12.13 -35.36
C ALA A 21 -13.93 12.08 -33.87
N TRP A 22 -13.46 10.93 -33.37
CA TRP A 22 -12.97 10.76 -32.01
C TRP A 22 -11.71 11.60 -31.72
N HIS A 23 -10.74 11.59 -32.62
CA HIS A 23 -9.48 12.32 -32.45
C HIS A 23 -9.69 13.84 -32.41
N TRP A 24 -10.70 14.33 -33.12
CA TRP A 24 -11.06 15.75 -33.17
C TRP A 24 -12.11 16.17 -32.12
N ALA A 25 -12.66 15.21 -31.36
CA ALA A 25 -13.57 15.50 -30.28
C ALA A 25 -12.80 16.06 -29.08
N GLY A 26 -13.22 17.22 -28.56
CA GLY A 26 -12.67 17.76 -27.31
C GLY A 26 -12.89 16.82 -26.11
N PRO A 27 -12.12 16.97 -25.02
CA PRO A 27 -12.11 16.04 -23.88
C PRO A 27 -13.50 15.73 -23.30
N GLY A 28 -14.38 16.73 -23.21
CA GLY A 28 -15.75 16.55 -22.72
C GLY A 28 -16.62 15.66 -23.61
N ARG A 29 -16.44 15.72 -24.94
CA ARG A 29 -17.22 14.91 -25.90
C ARG A 29 -16.70 13.48 -25.95
N GLN A 30 -15.38 13.29 -25.85
CA GLN A 30 -14.79 11.96 -25.69
C GLN A 30 -15.29 11.28 -24.40
N GLN A 31 -15.35 12.03 -23.29
CA GLN A 31 -15.86 11.50 -22.02
C GLN A 31 -17.34 11.12 -22.11
N TRP A 32 -18.18 11.98 -22.69
CA TRP A 32 -19.60 11.68 -22.89
C TRP A 32 -19.84 10.41 -23.71
N VAL A 33 -19.10 10.20 -24.81
CA VAL A 33 -19.22 8.97 -25.61
C VAL A 33 -18.74 7.73 -24.83
N LYS A 34 -17.66 7.82 -24.04
CA LYS A 34 -17.26 6.72 -23.12
C LYS A 34 -18.40 6.35 -22.18
N ASP A 35 -19.08 7.35 -21.64
CA ASP A 35 -20.18 7.14 -20.70
C ASP A 35 -21.40 6.49 -21.40
N GLN A 36 -21.74 6.90 -22.62
CA GLN A 36 -22.79 6.25 -23.42
C GLN A 36 -22.45 4.79 -23.79
N VAL A 37 -21.18 4.51 -24.14
CA VAL A 37 -20.72 3.14 -24.42
C VAL A 37 -20.79 2.26 -23.16
N LYS A 38 -20.40 2.79 -21.99
CA LYS A 38 -20.56 2.08 -20.70
C LYS A 38 -22.03 1.74 -20.41
N ILE A 39 -22.95 2.67 -20.67
CA ILE A 39 -24.40 2.47 -20.53
C ILE A 39 -24.90 1.38 -21.50
N LEU A 40 -24.50 1.45 -22.78
CA LEU A 40 -24.89 0.47 -23.82
C LEU A 40 -24.36 -0.94 -23.54
N LEU A 41 -23.18 -1.06 -22.94
CA LEU A 41 -22.62 -2.35 -22.53
C LEU A 41 -23.27 -2.93 -21.27
N ASN A 42 -24.32 -2.28 -20.74
CA ASN A 42 -25.01 -2.62 -19.49
C ASN A 42 -24.06 -2.73 -18.28
N ARG A 43 -22.84 -2.20 -18.40
CA ARG A 43 -21.88 -2.03 -17.31
C ARG A 43 -22.26 -0.74 -16.61
N LYS A 44 -23.37 -0.76 -15.87
CA LYS A 44 -23.64 0.31 -14.92
C LYS A 44 -22.51 0.26 -13.90
N PRO A 45 -21.58 1.24 -13.84
CA PRO A 45 -20.74 1.35 -12.67
C PRO A 45 -21.72 1.43 -11.50
N GLN A 46 -21.56 0.54 -10.53
CA GLN A 46 -22.39 0.57 -9.35
C GLN A 46 -22.32 2.00 -8.83
N ARG A 47 -23.46 2.72 -8.82
CA ARG A 47 -23.51 4.00 -8.14
C ARG A 47 -23.18 3.65 -6.70
N VAL A 48 -22.00 4.05 -6.25
CA VAL A 48 -21.59 3.97 -4.85
C VAL A 48 -22.34 5.08 -4.09
N GLY A 49 -23.67 5.07 -4.20
CA GLY A 49 -24.56 5.92 -3.43
C GLY A 49 -24.77 5.23 -2.08
N GLY A 50 -23.83 5.44 -1.17
CA GLY A 50 -23.92 5.01 0.22
C GLY A 50 -23.80 6.22 1.14
N ALA A 51 -24.35 6.10 2.35
CA ALA A 51 -24.02 7.05 3.40
C ALA A 51 -22.49 7.07 3.60
N VAL A 52 -21.95 8.25 3.89
CA VAL A 52 -20.55 8.38 4.30
C VAL A 52 -20.35 7.48 5.52
N PRO A 53 -19.38 6.54 5.51
CA PRO A 53 -19.14 5.69 6.66
C PRO A 53 -18.79 6.56 7.87
N ALA A 54 -19.23 6.11 9.05
CA ALA A 54 -18.86 6.75 10.30
C ALA A 54 -17.33 6.72 10.49
N ALA A 55 -16.80 7.63 11.31
CA ALA A 55 -15.39 7.60 11.67
C ALA A 55 -15.03 6.22 12.23
N ALA A 56 -13.85 5.73 11.85
CA ALA A 56 -13.40 4.40 12.22
C ALA A 56 -13.30 4.27 13.75
N VAL A 57 -13.88 3.22 14.32
CA VAL A 57 -13.92 2.99 15.77
C VAL A 57 -13.09 1.76 16.11
N PRO A 58 -12.08 1.87 16.99
CA PRO A 58 -11.38 0.71 17.51
C PRO A 58 -12.37 -0.28 18.12
N LEU A 59 -12.29 -1.54 17.72
CA LEU A 59 -12.98 -2.62 18.42
C LEU A 59 -12.20 -2.98 19.69
N VAL A 60 -12.76 -3.88 20.51
CA VAL A 60 -12.05 -4.43 21.68
C VAL A 60 -10.64 -4.84 21.29
N GLU A 61 -9.67 -4.60 22.18
CA GLU A 61 -8.25 -4.82 21.95
C GLU A 61 -8.00 -6.17 21.26
N GLY A 62 -7.36 -6.14 20.08
CA GLY A 62 -7.08 -7.32 19.26
C GLY A 62 -8.11 -7.68 18.18
N LEU A 63 -9.29 -7.05 18.14
CA LEU A 63 -10.33 -7.32 17.12
C LEU A 63 -10.28 -6.39 15.89
N GLY A 64 -9.35 -5.43 15.88
CA GLY A 64 -9.18 -4.49 14.76
C GLY A 64 -10.00 -3.20 14.91
N VAL A 65 -10.31 -2.57 13.79
CA VAL A 65 -10.98 -1.27 13.68
C VAL A 65 -12.20 -1.43 12.79
N SER A 66 -13.36 -1.06 13.31
CA SER A 66 -14.58 -0.96 12.50
C SER A 66 -14.46 0.21 11.55
N THR A 67 -14.77 -0.05 10.29
CA THR A 67 -14.59 0.89 9.18
C THR A 67 -15.89 1.54 8.74
N GLY A 68 -17.03 1.00 9.18
CA GLY A 68 -18.35 1.38 8.66
C GLY A 68 -18.63 0.90 7.24
N ASP A 69 -17.73 0.11 6.64
CA ASP A 69 -17.91 -0.47 5.31
C ASP A 69 -18.78 -1.75 5.35
N GLU A 70 -19.18 -2.23 4.17
CA GLU A 70 -19.93 -3.48 4.05
C GLU A 70 -19.03 -4.71 4.35
N PRO A 71 -19.54 -5.75 5.04
CA PRO A 71 -18.82 -6.99 5.21
C PRO A 71 -18.37 -7.62 3.87
N PRO A 72 -17.21 -8.29 3.82
CA PRO A 72 -16.29 -8.56 4.95
C PRO A 72 -15.25 -7.44 5.19
N PHE A 73 -15.38 -6.28 4.54
CA PHE A 73 -14.44 -5.16 4.67
C PHE A 73 -14.80 -4.19 5.81
N SER A 74 -15.77 -4.58 6.64
CA SER A 74 -16.26 -3.79 7.77
C SER A 74 -15.26 -3.70 8.93
N VAL A 75 -14.23 -4.55 8.95
CA VAL A 75 -13.22 -4.61 10.02
C VAL A 75 -11.83 -4.68 9.41
N ALA A 76 -11.01 -3.64 9.64
CA ALA A 76 -9.59 -3.66 9.32
C ALA A 76 -8.81 -4.21 10.53
N SER A 77 -7.92 -5.17 10.31
CA SER A 77 -7.14 -5.86 11.34
C SER A 77 -5.64 -5.57 11.18
N GLY A 78 -4.82 -6.08 12.11
CA GLY A 78 -3.37 -5.93 12.06
C GLY A 78 -2.84 -4.61 12.66
N PRO A 79 -1.54 -4.56 12.98
CA PRO A 79 -0.94 -3.44 13.70
C PRO A 79 -0.98 -2.13 12.90
N TRP A 80 -0.88 -2.20 11.58
CA TRP A 80 -0.87 -1.02 10.69
C TRP A 80 -2.23 -0.29 10.67
N SER A 81 -3.33 -1.03 10.72
CA SER A 81 -4.69 -0.46 10.79
C SER A 81 -4.95 0.35 12.07
N MET A 82 -4.12 0.15 13.10
CA MET A 82 -4.21 0.86 14.37
C MET A 82 -3.45 2.18 14.36
N VAL A 83 -2.54 2.38 13.40
CA VAL A 83 -1.75 3.62 13.29
C VAL A 83 -2.67 4.77 12.95
N GLN A 84 -2.67 5.77 13.82
CA GLN A 84 -3.38 7.03 13.62
C GLN A 84 -2.49 8.19 14.04
N TYR A 85 -2.61 9.31 13.35
CA TYR A 85 -2.01 10.57 13.77
C TYR A 85 -3.06 11.69 13.71
N THR A 86 -2.77 12.80 14.38
CA THR A 86 -3.69 13.94 14.44
C THR A 86 -3.14 15.11 13.65
N GLU A 87 -3.94 15.67 12.76
CA GLU A 87 -3.68 16.95 12.09
C GLU A 87 -4.81 17.92 12.48
N GLY A 88 -4.51 18.92 13.30
CA GLY A 88 -5.52 19.76 13.91
C GLY A 88 -6.47 18.97 14.80
N ASP A 89 -7.78 19.00 14.48
CA ASP A 89 -8.84 18.27 15.18
C ASP A 89 -9.21 16.93 14.52
N LYS A 90 -8.47 16.52 13.48
CA LYS A 90 -8.78 15.31 12.69
C LYS A 90 -7.83 14.18 13.02
N ALA A 91 -8.38 13.00 13.29
CA ALA A 91 -7.63 11.75 13.33
C ALA A 91 -7.52 11.18 11.91
N ILE A 92 -6.29 10.93 11.46
CA ILE A 92 -5.98 10.41 10.13
C ILE A 92 -5.42 8.99 10.26
N ARG A 93 -5.96 8.07 9.46
CA ARG A 93 -5.56 6.66 9.39
C ARG A 93 -5.16 6.30 7.95
N PRO A 94 -3.88 6.41 7.61
CA PRO A 94 -3.42 6.25 6.24
C PRO A 94 -3.37 4.78 5.80
N ASP A 95 -3.34 3.84 6.74
CA ASP A 95 -3.06 2.44 6.45
C ASP A 95 -4.20 1.56 6.95
N LEU A 96 -4.65 0.62 6.12
CA LEU A 96 -5.65 -0.37 6.47
C LEU A 96 -5.20 -1.73 5.96
N HIS A 97 -5.37 -2.75 6.79
CA HIS A 97 -5.06 -4.14 6.50
C HIS A 97 -6.28 -5.01 6.80
N TYR A 98 -6.53 -6.01 5.96
CA TYR A 98 -7.69 -6.89 6.05
C TYR A 98 -7.24 -8.35 5.92
N THR A 99 -7.29 -9.09 7.02
CA THR A 99 -6.98 -10.53 7.08
C THR A 99 -8.15 -11.42 6.68
N PHE A 100 -9.36 -10.86 6.53
CA PHE A 100 -10.60 -11.60 6.27
C PHE A 100 -10.94 -12.74 7.23
N GLU A 101 -10.40 -12.68 8.45
CA GLU A 101 -10.78 -13.60 9.51
C GLU A 101 -12.18 -13.27 10.04
N PRO A 102 -13.02 -14.30 10.31
CA PRO A 102 -14.37 -14.08 10.78
C PRO A 102 -14.35 -13.39 12.15
N THR A 103 -14.93 -12.21 12.21
CA THR A 103 -15.16 -11.50 13.48
C THR A 103 -16.52 -11.95 14.06
N PRO A 104 -16.64 -12.17 15.38
CA PRO A 104 -17.93 -12.53 15.99
C PRO A 104 -19.05 -11.57 15.60
N GLY A 105 -20.12 -12.10 15.01
CA GLY A 105 -21.30 -11.32 14.58
C GLY A 105 -21.18 -10.64 13.22
N ALA A 106 -20.05 -10.74 12.52
CA ALA A 106 -19.90 -10.27 11.15
C ALA A 106 -20.49 -11.28 10.14
N ASP A 107 -20.98 -10.78 9.00
CA ASP A 107 -21.40 -11.65 7.88
C ASP A 107 -20.18 -12.32 7.26
N SER A 108 -20.14 -13.65 7.35
CA SER A 108 -19.09 -14.51 6.80
C SER A 108 -19.50 -15.24 5.53
N SER A 109 -20.66 -14.92 4.94
CA SER A 109 -21.21 -15.61 3.76
C SER A 109 -20.29 -15.54 2.52
N ARG A 110 -19.41 -14.53 2.47
CA ARG A 110 -18.41 -14.34 1.41
C ARG A 110 -16.99 -14.74 1.83
N LEU A 111 -16.82 -15.31 3.00
CA LEU A 111 -15.55 -15.86 3.46
C LEU A 111 -15.46 -17.35 3.10
N SER A 112 -14.25 -17.84 2.85
CA SER A 112 -14.02 -19.24 2.52
C SER A 112 -12.71 -19.74 3.09
N SER A 113 -12.73 -20.97 3.61
CA SER A 113 -11.54 -21.71 4.03
C SER A 113 -10.94 -22.60 2.93
N ALA A 114 -11.46 -22.52 1.70
CA ALA A 114 -10.94 -23.32 0.59
C ALA A 114 -9.52 -22.90 0.17
N TRP A 115 -9.17 -21.63 0.40
CA TRP A 115 -7.82 -21.10 0.28
C TRP A 115 -7.67 -19.89 1.20
N ALA A 116 -6.51 -19.75 1.82
CA ALA A 116 -6.07 -18.57 2.56
C ALA A 116 -4.54 -18.50 2.46
N HIS A 117 -3.99 -17.29 2.34
CA HIS A 117 -2.57 -17.03 2.45
C HIS A 117 -2.17 -16.87 3.93
N GLY A 118 -2.92 -16.06 4.66
CA GLY A 118 -2.81 -15.85 6.10
C GLY A 118 -4.01 -16.46 6.83
N GLY A 119 -3.81 -16.90 8.07
CA GLY A 119 -4.93 -17.36 8.90
C GLY A 119 -5.66 -18.60 8.35
N THR A 120 -6.99 -18.54 8.33
CA THR A 120 -7.90 -19.66 8.03
C THR A 120 -8.96 -19.34 6.99
N HIS A 121 -9.19 -18.06 6.66
CA HIS A 121 -10.22 -17.64 5.72
C HIS A 121 -9.69 -16.60 4.74
N ALA A 122 -10.22 -16.63 3.52
CA ALA A 122 -10.05 -15.57 2.53
C ALA A 122 -11.41 -15.04 2.07
N PHE A 123 -11.43 -13.84 1.50
CA PHE A 123 -12.59 -13.32 0.79
C PHE A 123 -12.75 -14.05 -0.55
N ARG A 124 -13.89 -14.72 -0.73
CA ARG A 124 -14.24 -15.43 -1.96
C ARG A 124 -15.15 -14.58 -2.83
N MET A 125 -14.70 -14.31 -4.05
CA MET A 125 -15.53 -13.81 -5.14
C MET A 125 -16.03 -15.00 -5.96
N ALA A 126 -17.26 -15.46 -5.72
CA ALA A 126 -17.84 -16.64 -6.35
C ALA A 126 -18.10 -16.43 -7.86
N PRO A 127 -18.32 -17.49 -8.66
CA PRO A 127 -18.72 -17.33 -10.05
C PRO A 127 -19.99 -16.48 -10.16
N GLY A 128 -19.94 -15.38 -10.92
CA GLY A 128 -21.01 -14.38 -11.01
C GLY A 128 -20.81 -13.12 -10.15
N ASP A 129 -19.96 -13.18 -9.11
CA ASP A 129 -19.58 -11.99 -8.34
C ASP A 129 -18.56 -11.17 -9.14
N GLU A 130 -19.03 -10.19 -9.89
CA GLU A 130 -18.12 -9.33 -10.66
C GLU A 130 -17.37 -8.32 -9.76
N TYR A 131 -18.01 -7.82 -8.71
CA TYR A 131 -17.47 -6.75 -7.87
C TYR A 131 -17.39 -7.18 -6.41
N SER A 132 -16.28 -6.86 -5.75
CA SER A 132 -16.20 -6.92 -4.30
C SER A 132 -17.03 -5.78 -3.67
N PRO A 133 -17.39 -5.88 -2.39
CA PRO A 133 -17.73 -4.69 -1.62
C PRO A 133 -16.59 -3.67 -1.68
N ALA A 134 -16.92 -2.39 -1.51
CA ALA A 134 -15.96 -1.31 -1.54
C ALA A 134 -15.58 -0.85 -0.14
N ILE A 135 -14.30 -0.59 0.07
CA ILE A 135 -13.77 0.11 1.24
C ILE A 135 -13.89 1.60 0.96
N ARG A 136 -14.69 2.32 1.75
CA ARG A 136 -15.05 3.74 1.54
C ARG A 136 -14.45 4.62 2.63
N ARG A 137 -13.81 5.71 2.25
CA ARG A 137 -13.22 6.69 3.21
C ARG A 137 -13.40 8.10 2.72
N ARG A 138 -13.62 9.06 3.63
CA ARG A 138 -13.40 10.47 3.26
C ARG A 138 -11.92 10.69 3.06
N ALA A 139 -11.55 11.53 2.10
CA ALA A 139 -10.16 11.87 1.87
C ALA A 139 -9.47 12.40 3.14
N ALA A 140 -10.17 13.22 3.92
CA ALA A 140 -9.66 13.77 5.18
C ALA A 140 -9.43 12.74 6.29
N ASP A 141 -10.10 11.59 6.25
CA ASP A 141 -9.93 10.54 7.28
C ASP A 141 -8.65 9.71 7.04
N VAL A 142 -8.05 9.80 5.84
CA VAL A 142 -6.93 8.96 5.42
C VAL A 142 -5.69 9.75 4.96
N ALA A 143 -5.84 11.03 4.60
CA ALA A 143 -4.71 11.88 4.24
C ALA A 143 -5.05 13.37 4.44
N ILE A 144 -4.03 14.18 4.77
CA ILE A 144 -4.15 15.65 4.75
C ILE A 144 -4.38 16.14 3.32
N LYS A 145 -3.57 15.64 2.39
CA LYS A 145 -3.69 15.91 0.95
C LYS A 145 -3.39 14.65 0.15
N LEU A 146 -4.43 13.92 -0.24
CA LEU A 146 -4.24 12.64 -0.94
C LEU A 146 -3.45 12.81 -2.25
N SER A 147 -2.36 12.05 -2.37
CA SER A 147 -1.48 12.01 -3.55
C SER A 147 -1.60 10.72 -4.35
N ALA A 148 -1.86 9.62 -3.66
CA ALA A 148 -1.96 8.30 -4.26
C ALA A 148 -2.54 7.31 -3.27
N VAL A 149 -3.08 6.22 -3.82
CA VAL A 149 -3.56 5.06 -3.09
C VAL A 149 -2.79 3.85 -3.60
N ASP A 150 -2.16 3.09 -2.71
CA ASP A 150 -1.60 1.79 -3.04
C ASP A 150 -2.51 0.69 -2.49
N VAL A 151 -2.66 -0.35 -3.29
CA VAL A 151 -3.50 -1.51 -3.01
C VAL A 151 -2.64 -2.73 -3.21
N GLY A 152 -2.57 -3.60 -2.22
CA GLY A 152 -1.96 -4.91 -2.37
C GLY A 152 -2.82 -5.99 -1.75
N PHE A 153 -2.82 -7.19 -2.31
CA PHE A 153 -3.53 -8.34 -1.75
C PHE A 153 -2.92 -9.63 -2.29
N TRP A 154 -3.05 -10.72 -1.54
CA TRP A 154 -2.79 -12.05 -2.06
C TRP A 154 -4.01 -12.55 -2.83
N MET A 155 -3.76 -13.20 -3.95
CA MET A 155 -4.80 -13.75 -4.82
C MET A 155 -4.51 -15.20 -5.15
N TRP A 156 -5.55 -16.01 -5.08
CA TRP A 156 -5.58 -17.33 -5.70
C TRP A 156 -6.81 -17.51 -6.57
N THR A 157 -6.66 -18.19 -7.69
CA THR A 157 -7.80 -18.58 -8.53
C THR A 157 -7.56 -19.95 -9.16
N PRO A 158 -8.57 -20.83 -9.19
CA PRO A 158 -8.49 -22.06 -9.97
C PRO A 158 -8.68 -21.83 -11.47
N ALA A 159 -9.18 -20.65 -11.87
CA ALA A 159 -9.54 -20.32 -13.24
C ALA A 159 -8.48 -19.43 -13.91
N PRO A 160 -7.71 -19.94 -14.89
CA PRO A 160 -6.55 -19.23 -15.46
C PRO A 160 -6.89 -18.00 -16.30
N ALA A 161 -8.17 -17.79 -16.64
CA ALA A 161 -8.65 -16.64 -17.39
C ALA A 161 -9.24 -15.54 -16.48
N THR A 162 -9.21 -15.72 -15.15
CA THR A 162 -9.73 -14.73 -14.21
C THR A 162 -8.81 -13.52 -14.21
N LEU A 163 -9.32 -12.37 -14.62
CA LEU A 163 -8.58 -11.11 -14.55
C LEU A 163 -9.15 -10.26 -13.43
N LEU A 164 -8.33 -9.93 -12.44
CA LEU A 164 -8.74 -9.05 -11.37
C LEU A 164 -8.27 -7.63 -11.64
N THR A 165 -9.12 -6.65 -11.38
CA THR A 165 -8.80 -5.23 -11.53
C THR A 165 -8.93 -4.58 -10.17
N ALA A 166 -7.86 -3.98 -9.65
CA ALA A 166 -7.97 -3.07 -8.52
C ALA A 166 -8.56 -1.75 -9.01
N VAL A 167 -9.57 -1.23 -8.33
CA VAL A 167 -10.28 -0.02 -8.73
C VAL A 167 -10.32 0.98 -7.58
N VAL A 168 -9.99 2.24 -7.90
CA VAL A 168 -10.13 3.39 -7.00
C VAL A 168 -11.07 4.40 -7.65
N THR A 169 -12.15 4.79 -6.96
CA THR A 169 -13.05 5.86 -7.39
C THR A 169 -13.06 6.99 -6.39
N ILE A 170 -13.33 8.19 -6.89
CA ILE A 170 -13.50 9.39 -6.08
C ILE A 170 -14.85 9.99 -6.41
N ASP A 171 -15.70 10.11 -5.40
CA ASP A 171 -17.03 10.66 -5.51
C ASP A 171 -17.12 11.98 -4.73
N ARG A 172 -17.54 13.05 -5.41
CA ARG A 172 -17.81 14.37 -4.82
C ARG A 172 -19.30 14.63 -4.86
N LYS A 173 -19.91 14.86 -3.69
CA LYS A 173 -21.36 15.18 -3.58
C LYS A 173 -22.24 14.18 -4.35
N GLY A 174 -21.91 12.89 -4.25
CA GLY A 174 -22.61 11.79 -4.91
C GLY A 174 -22.34 11.63 -6.41
N LYS A 175 -21.39 12.39 -6.99
CA LYS A 175 -20.97 12.25 -8.38
C LYS A 175 -19.53 11.76 -8.45
N GLN A 176 -19.30 10.69 -9.22
CA GLN A 176 -17.96 10.21 -9.53
C GLN A 176 -17.18 11.25 -10.34
N ILE A 177 -16.08 11.73 -9.78
CA ILE A 177 -15.16 12.68 -10.42
C ILE A 177 -13.90 12.00 -10.93
N ALA A 178 -13.55 10.82 -10.40
CA ALA A 178 -12.44 10.02 -10.91
C ALA A 178 -12.72 8.52 -10.80
N TRP A 179 -12.15 7.77 -11.74
CA TRP A 179 -12.18 6.31 -11.79
C TRP A 179 -10.84 5.82 -12.32
N TYR A 180 -10.11 5.08 -11.49
CA TYR A 180 -8.85 4.46 -11.84
C TYR A 180 -8.99 2.95 -11.73
N GLY A 181 -8.59 2.22 -12.77
CA GLY A 181 -8.57 0.76 -12.77
C GLY A 181 -7.22 0.27 -13.25
N LYS A 182 -6.62 -0.66 -12.51
CA LYS A 182 -5.41 -1.37 -12.91
C LYS A 182 -5.69 -2.86 -12.97
N ASP A 183 -5.60 -3.39 -14.18
CA ASP A 183 -5.70 -4.81 -14.45
C ASP A 183 -4.46 -5.51 -13.87
N LEU A 184 -4.69 -6.49 -13.00
CA LEU A 184 -3.67 -7.28 -12.34
C LEU A 184 -3.75 -8.69 -12.91
N PRO A 185 -2.89 -9.04 -13.88
CA PRO A 185 -2.98 -10.31 -14.57
C PRO A 185 -2.76 -11.45 -13.57
N ALA A 186 -3.73 -12.36 -13.51
CA ALA A 186 -3.54 -13.66 -12.90
C ALA A 186 -2.73 -14.49 -13.90
N ASP A 187 -1.41 -14.47 -13.77
CA ASP A 187 -0.56 -15.40 -14.50
C ASP A 187 -0.74 -16.83 -13.94
N THR A 188 0.05 -17.78 -14.42
CA THR A 188 0.02 -19.15 -13.88
C THR A 188 0.35 -19.21 -12.39
N ALA A 189 1.03 -18.21 -11.81
CA ALA A 189 1.35 -18.15 -10.39
C ALA A 189 0.12 -17.82 -9.52
N ALA A 190 -0.96 -17.28 -10.10
CA ALA A 190 -2.22 -17.14 -9.39
C ALA A 190 -2.83 -18.49 -8.95
N ARG A 191 -2.37 -19.62 -9.50
CA ARG A 191 -2.77 -20.97 -9.03
C ARG A 191 -1.98 -21.46 -7.81
N THR A 192 -0.93 -20.74 -7.41
CA THR A 192 -0.14 -21.04 -6.20
C THR A 192 -0.34 -20.00 -5.10
N GLY A 193 -1.10 -18.94 -5.37
CA GLY A 193 -1.20 -17.78 -4.50
C GLY A 193 -0.11 -16.79 -4.86
N VAL A 194 -0.49 -15.60 -5.31
CA VAL A 194 0.45 -14.55 -5.71
C VAL A 194 0.05 -13.24 -5.06
N ARG A 195 1.06 -12.48 -4.63
CA ARG A 195 0.86 -11.11 -4.17
C ARG A 195 0.74 -10.18 -5.38
N LEU A 196 -0.36 -9.46 -5.46
CA LEU A 196 -0.59 -8.45 -6.49
C LEU A 196 -0.59 -7.07 -5.86
N ASN A 197 0.01 -6.09 -6.53
CA ASN A 197 0.11 -4.72 -6.05
C ASN A 197 -0.26 -3.73 -7.17
N ALA A 198 -0.99 -2.67 -6.82
CA ALA A 198 -1.38 -1.58 -7.71
C ALA A 198 -1.19 -0.23 -6.99
N SER A 199 -0.58 0.73 -7.69
CA SER A 199 -0.43 2.10 -7.21
C SER A 199 -1.23 3.07 -8.07
N PHE A 200 -2.04 3.94 -7.47
CA PHE A 200 -2.90 4.89 -8.16
C PHE A 200 -2.50 6.31 -7.80
N LEU A 201 -1.76 6.99 -8.69
CA LEU A 201 -1.40 8.39 -8.52
C LEU A 201 -2.62 9.27 -8.79
N MET A 202 -2.94 10.19 -7.86
CA MET A 202 -4.03 11.15 -8.03
C MET A 202 -3.69 12.27 -9.02
N GLY A 203 -2.40 12.48 -9.30
CA GLY A 203 -1.92 13.48 -10.26
C GLY A 203 -2.35 14.90 -9.87
N ASP A 204 -2.87 15.65 -10.86
CA ASP A 204 -3.38 17.01 -10.68
C ASP A 204 -4.84 17.06 -10.18
N LEU A 205 -5.43 15.90 -9.83
CA LEU A 205 -6.79 15.88 -9.31
C LEU A 205 -6.84 16.58 -7.95
N ALA A 206 -7.56 17.70 -7.89
CA ALA A 206 -7.81 18.42 -6.65
C ALA A 206 -8.84 17.65 -5.80
N VAL A 207 -8.37 16.66 -5.02
CA VAL A 207 -9.18 15.92 -4.04
C VAL A 207 -9.55 16.83 -2.88
N GLU A 208 -10.83 16.96 -2.60
CA GLU A 208 -11.36 17.73 -1.47
C GLU A 208 -11.47 16.85 -0.21
N PRO A 209 -11.33 17.43 1.00
CA PRO A 209 -11.47 16.71 2.28
C PRO A 209 -12.71 15.81 2.39
N ASP A 210 -13.85 16.27 1.85
CA ASP A 210 -15.14 15.58 1.92
C ASP A 210 -15.39 14.60 0.77
N ASP A 211 -14.45 14.48 -0.18
CA ASP A 211 -14.56 13.50 -1.25
C ASP A 211 -14.52 12.08 -0.68
N ILE A 212 -15.32 11.19 -1.26
CA ILE A 212 -15.37 9.79 -0.87
C ILE A 212 -14.49 8.97 -1.80
N LEU A 213 -13.43 8.42 -1.24
CA LEU A 213 -12.58 7.42 -1.84
C LEU A 213 -13.25 6.06 -1.69
N SER A 214 -13.36 5.31 -2.79
CA SER A 214 -13.79 3.91 -2.73
C SER A 214 -12.75 3.02 -3.38
N VAL A 215 -12.29 1.99 -2.67
CA VAL A 215 -11.39 0.97 -3.21
C VAL A 215 -12.13 -0.37 -3.27
N TYR A 216 -12.14 -1.01 -4.43
CA TYR A 216 -12.76 -2.32 -4.63
C TYR A 216 -12.05 -3.12 -5.71
N LEU A 217 -12.39 -4.41 -5.78
CA LEU A 217 -11.88 -5.35 -6.76
C LEU A 217 -12.96 -5.66 -7.79
N TRP A 218 -12.59 -5.64 -9.06
CA TRP A 218 -13.44 -6.03 -10.18
C TRP A 218 -12.86 -7.26 -10.85
N LYS A 219 -13.56 -8.38 -10.70
CA LYS A 219 -13.21 -9.67 -11.29
C LYS A 219 -13.89 -9.85 -12.65
N LYS A 220 -13.08 -9.94 -13.69
CA LYS A 220 -13.47 -10.23 -15.07
C LYS A 220 -13.19 -11.72 -15.35
N GLY A 221 -14.05 -12.36 -16.14
CA GLY A 221 -13.81 -13.73 -16.63
C GLY A 221 -14.61 -14.86 -15.98
N GLY A 222 -15.60 -14.55 -15.13
CA GLY A 222 -16.62 -15.50 -14.66
C GLY A 222 -16.15 -16.61 -13.69
N GLY A 223 -14.86 -16.96 -13.68
CA GLY A 223 -14.25 -17.87 -12.71
C GLY A 223 -14.25 -17.29 -11.30
N GLU A 224 -14.02 -18.12 -10.28
CA GLU A 224 -13.90 -17.65 -8.89
C GLU A 224 -12.50 -17.12 -8.57
N ALA A 225 -12.39 -16.24 -7.57
CA ALA A 225 -11.13 -15.76 -7.05
C ALA A 225 -11.21 -15.68 -5.51
N PHE A 226 -10.07 -15.90 -4.87
CA PHE A 226 -9.88 -15.80 -3.44
C PHE A 226 -8.86 -14.72 -3.17
N ILE A 227 -9.21 -13.81 -2.27
CA ILE A 227 -8.43 -12.62 -1.94
C ILE A 227 -8.13 -12.67 -0.45
N ASP A 228 -6.86 -12.47 -0.11
CA ASP A 228 -6.42 -12.51 1.28
C ASP A 228 -5.37 -11.45 1.60
N ASP A 229 -5.22 -11.12 2.89
CA ASP A 229 -4.25 -10.15 3.43
C ASP A 229 -4.21 -8.86 2.60
N MET A 230 -5.35 -8.17 2.47
CA MET A 230 -5.45 -6.96 1.65
C MET A 230 -4.97 -5.72 2.40
N ASP A 231 -4.02 -5.01 1.81
CA ASP A 231 -3.45 -3.76 2.32
C ASP A 231 -3.87 -2.57 1.46
N LEU A 232 -4.23 -1.48 2.12
CA LEU A 232 -4.45 -0.16 1.53
C LEU A 232 -3.55 0.86 2.19
N PHE A 233 -2.82 1.61 1.37
CA PHE A 233 -1.98 2.72 1.83
C PHE A 233 -2.42 4.02 1.13
N PHE A 234 -2.95 4.95 1.89
CA PHE A 234 -3.36 6.28 1.43
C PHE A 234 -2.26 7.26 1.80
N HIS A 235 -1.56 7.81 0.81
CA HIS A 235 -0.45 8.71 1.12
C HIS A 235 -0.73 10.18 0.82
N SER A 236 -0.24 11.03 1.71
CA SER A 236 -0.36 12.48 1.61
C SER A 236 0.81 13.10 0.83
N ALA A 237 0.54 14.18 0.09
CA ALA A 237 1.57 14.98 -0.60
C ALA A 237 2.54 15.66 0.39
N GLU A 238 2.07 15.86 1.62
CA GLU A 238 2.77 16.57 2.68
C GLU A 238 3.61 15.65 3.57
N VAL A 239 3.62 14.34 3.30
CA VAL A 239 4.71 13.48 3.79
C VAL A 239 5.99 13.94 3.08
N PRO A 240 6.99 14.50 3.78
CA PRO A 240 8.20 15.03 3.16
C PRO A 240 8.92 13.91 2.39
N GLY A 241 8.82 13.94 1.06
CA GLY A 241 9.31 12.87 0.17
C GLY A 241 8.48 12.71 -1.10
N ARG A 242 7.23 13.19 -1.13
CA ARG A 242 6.31 12.94 -2.25
C ARG A 242 6.33 13.91 -3.43
N LYS A 243 7.08 15.02 -3.39
CA LYS A 243 7.24 15.89 -4.58
C LYS A 243 7.90 15.18 -5.79
N LEU A 244 8.33 13.92 -5.64
CA LEU A 244 8.94 13.09 -6.68
C LEU A 244 8.16 11.78 -6.98
N GLY A 245 6.96 11.60 -6.44
CA GLY A 245 6.03 10.58 -6.91
C GLY A 245 6.44 9.11 -6.68
N LYS A 246 7.22 8.79 -5.63
CA LYS A 246 7.41 7.41 -5.15
C LYS A 246 7.61 7.37 -3.63
N PRO A 247 6.81 6.60 -2.87
CA PRO A 247 7.33 5.92 -1.69
C PRO A 247 8.15 4.72 -2.20
N LEU A 248 9.43 4.63 -1.84
CA LEU A 248 10.23 3.48 -2.22
C LEU A 248 10.00 2.37 -1.19
N ALA A 249 9.10 1.45 -1.52
CA ALA A 249 8.96 0.17 -0.82
C ALA A 249 10.19 -0.69 -1.17
N LEU A 250 11.02 -1.02 -0.17
CA LEU A 250 12.26 -1.79 -0.33
C LEU A 250 12.03 -3.24 -0.77
N ASP A 251 10.81 -3.72 -0.59
CA ASP A 251 10.25 -4.98 -1.08
C ASP A 251 10.09 -5.02 -2.61
N SER A 252 10.25 -3.90 -3.32
CA SER A 252 10.34 -3.86 -4.80
C SER A 252 11.77 -4.05 -5.35
N LEU A 253 12.77 -4.19 -4.49
CA LEU A 253 14.17 -4.39 -4.88
C LEU A 253 14.55 -5.84 -4.62
N GLU A 254 14.96 -6.56 -5.67
CA GLU A 254 15.66 -7.83 -5.53
C GLU A 254 16.82 -7.65 -4.54
N ALA A 255 17.01 -8.62 -3.64
CA ALA A 255 18.01 -8.56 -2.58
C ALA A 255 19.39 -8.13 -3.12
N GLY A 256 19.86 -6.94 -2.73
CA GLY A 256 21.16 -6.40 -3.12
C GLY A 256 21.16 -5.26 -4.16
N GLY A 257 19.99 -4.75 -4.60
CA GLY A 257 19.92 -3.62 -5.54
C GLY A 257 20.14 -2.23 -4.90
N PRO A 258 20.68 -1.23 -5.65
CA PRO A 258 20.85 0.14 -5.15
C PRO A 258 19.49 0.83 -4.95
N VAL A 259 19.32 1.51 -3.82
CA VAL A 259 18.13 2.31 -3.48
C VAL A 259 18.32 3.71 -4.07
N PRO A 260 17.52 4.19 -5.03
CA PRO A 260 17.73 5.53 -5.60
C PRO A 260 17.21 6.60 -4.64
N LEU A 261 18.12 7.26 -3.91
CA LEU A 261 17.88 8.63 -3.42
C LEU A 261 18.22 9.60 -4.57
N THR A 262 17.55 10.76 -4.65
CA THR A 262 17.79 11.73 -5.74
C THR A 262 19.22 12.28 -5.81
N TYR A 263 20.01 12.10 -4.75
CA TYR A 263 21.38 12.62 -4.61
C TYR A 263 22.41 11.53 -4.29
N ALA A 264 21.99 10.27 -4.10
CA ALA A 264 22.93 9.19 -3.80
C ALA A 264 22.35 7.81 -4.13
N LYS A 265 23.22 6.82 -4.36
CA LYS A 265 22.82 5.42 -4.57
C LYS A 265 23.25 4.55 -3.38
N PRO A 266 22.52 4.54 -2.27
CA PRO A 266 22.83 3.63 -1.17
C PRO A 266 22.74 2.16 -1.58
N THR A 267 23.69 1.38 -1.07
CA THR A 267 23.65 -0.09 -1.04
C THR A 267 23.32 -0.55 0.37
N VAL A 268 22.43 -1.53 0.49
CA VAL A 268 22.00 -2.10 1.77
C VAL A 268 22.44 -3.56 1.82
N SER A 269 23.12 -3.94 2.89
CA SER A 269 23.60 -5.32 3.09
C SER A 269 23.50 -5.74 4.55
N ASP A 270 23.08 -6.98 4.79
CA ASP A 270 23.19 -7.62 6.10
C ASP A 270 24.67 -7.75 6.48
N ILE A 271 24.98 -7.43 7.73
CA ILE A 271 26.31 -7.63 8.29
C ILE A 271 26.23 -8.41 9.60
N PRO A 272 27.31 -9.12 9.98
CA PRO A 272 27.37 -9.78 11.28
C PRO A 272 27.15 -8.77 12.42
N VAL A 273 26.32 -9.15 13.38
CA VAL A 273 26.10 -8.38 14.61
C VAL A 273 27.39 -8.36 15.43
N ASP A 274 27.73 -7.19 16.00
CA ASP A 274 28.78 -7.08 17.02
C ASP A 274 28.33 -7.79 18.31
N THR A 275 28.69 -9.07 18.45
CA THR A 275 28.28 -9.91 19.57
C THR A 275 28.94 -9.55 20.89
N ALA A 276 29.94 -8.67 20.92
CA ALA A 276 30.47 -8.15 22.18
C ALA A 276 29.53 -7.06 22.73
N ARG A 277 28.93 -6.26 21.84
CA ARG A 277 28.04 -5.16 22.17
C ARG A 277 26.57 -5.57 22.28
N PHE A 278 26.10 -6.46 21.39
CA PHE A 278 24.70 -6.86 21.27
C PHE A 278 24.51 -8.34 21.61
N ARG A 279 24.80 -8.69 22.87
CA ARG A 279 24.63 -10.05 23.39
C ARG A 279 23.43 -10.12 24.32
N ALA A 280 22.64 -11.18 24.18
CA ALA A 280 21.53 -11.47 25.08
C ALA A 280 21.95 -11.40 26.56
N GLY A 281 21.11 -10.78 27.38
CA GLY A 281 21.34 -10.59 28.81
C GLY A 281 22.25 -9.42 29.19
N LEU A 282 22.91 -8.74 28.24
CA LEU A 282 23.57 -7.46 28.53
C LEU A 282 22.54 -6.34 28.77
N PRO A 283 22.90 -5.25 29.47
CA PRO A 283 22.04 -4.09 29.60
C PRO A 283 21.58 -3.57 28.24
N ALA A 284 20.29 -3.23 28.13
CA ALA A 284 19.75 -2.66 26.90
C ALA A 284 20.39 -1.29 26.64
N LEU A 285 20.77 -1.06 25.39
CA LEU A 285 21.26 0.25 24.95
C LEU A 285 20.06 1.15 24.59
N PRO A 286 20.14 2.47 24.86
CA PRO A 286 19.08 3.38 24.47
C PRO A 286 19.00 3.45 22.95
N THR A 287 17.78 3.64 22.42
CA THR A 287 17.59 3.93 21.00
C THR A 287 18.34 5.21 20.64
N THR A 288 19.10 5.16 19.55
CA THR A 288 19.66 6.37 18.94
C THR A 288 18.52 7.20 18.36
N ARG A 289 18.16 8.32 19.02
CA ARG A 289 17.17 9.30 18.50
C ARG A 289 17.82 10.52 17.87
N GLU A 290 19.06 10.79 18.25
CA GLU A 290 19.84 11.92 17.75
C GLU A 290 20.23 11.72 16.29
N ALA A 291 20.41 12.83 15.60
CA ALA A 291 20.85 12.82 14.22
C ALA A 291 22.31 12.36 14.14
N VAL A 292 22.54 11.29 13.37
CA VAL A 292 23.85 10.65 13.19
C VAL A 292 24.50 11.24 11.94
N PRO A 293 25.66 11.93 12.03
CA PRO A 293 26.29 12.57 10.89
C PRO A 293 26.57 11.58 9.75
N PHE A 294 26.43 12.04 8.51
CA PHE A 294 26.67 11.21 7.33
C PHE A 294 28.01 11.56 6.66
N GLY A 295 29.01 10.68 6.81
CA GLY A 295 30.33 10.83 6.16
C GLY A 295 30.96 12.20 6.45
N ARG A 296 31.40 12.89 5.38
CA ARG A 296 31.84 14.30 5.44
C ARG A 296 30.75 15.31 5.05
N SER A 297 29.52 14.84 4.83
CA SER A 297 28.42 15.72 4.43
C SER A 297 27.92 16.54 5.61
N SER A 298 27.22 17.63 5.31
CA SER A 298 26.50 18.43 6.31
C SER A 298 25.15 17.81 6.71
N HIS A 299 24.81 16.62 6.19
CA HIS A 299 23.56 15.95 6.47
C HIS A 299 23.70 14.93 7.61
N ALA A 300 22.58 14.61 8.26
CA ALA A 300 22.55 13.67 9.36
C ALA A 300 21.30 12.78 9.31
N TRP A 301 21.42 11.56 9.79
CA TRP A 301 20.33 10.59 9.83
C TRP A 301 19.65 10.57 11.18
N ARG A 302 18.35 10.84 11.23
CA ARG A 302 17.53 10.73 12.42
C ARG A 302 16.70 9.45 12.37
N PHE A 303 16.70 8.71 13.46
CA PHE A 303 15.95 7.46 13.61
C PHE A 303 14.74 7.73 14.49
N VAL A 304 13.57 7.33 14.01
CA VAL A 304 12.32 7.43 14.77
C VAL A 304 11.67 6.03 14.78
N PRO A 305 12.00 5.18 15.76
CA PRO A 305 11.51 3.81 15.80
C PRO A 305 9.99 3.71 15.77
N GLU A 306 9.30 4.65 16.42
CA GLU A 306 7.85 4.70 16.45
C GLU A 306 7.22 4.90 15.07
N GLU A 307 7.97 5.48 14.12
CA GLU A 307 7.51 5.73 12.75
C GLU A 307 7.93 4.60 11.79
N GLY A 308 8.81 3.68 12.20
CA GLY A 308 9.34 2.66 11.30
C GLY A 308 10.27 3.23 10.20
N LEU A 309 10.84 4.43 10.41
CA LEU A 309 11.53 5.19 9.37
C LEU A 309 12.86 5.77 9.85
N VAL A 310 13.76 5.96 8.88
CA VAL A 310 15.05 6.61 9.02
C VAL A 310 15.09 7.82 8.09
N TRP A 311 15.27 9.01 8.66
CA TRP A 311 15.20 10.29 7.95
C TRP A 311 16.60 10.84 7.68
N LEU A 312 16.94 11.17 6.43
CA LEU A 312 18.08 12.06 6.18
C LEU A 312 17.60 13.48 6.39
N GLN A 313 18.35 14.26 7.15
CA GLN A 313 18.06 15.65 7.46
C GLN A 313 19.22 16.56 7.06
N ASP A 314 18.91 17.81 6.71
CA ASP A 314 19.92 18.86 6.57
C ASP A 314 20.39 19.38 7.94
N THR A 315 21.30 20.37 7.94
CA THR A 315 21.82 21.01 9.17
C THR A 315 20.75 21.72 9.99
N GLY A 316 19.59 22.03 9.40
CA GLY A 316 18.44 22.63 10.08
C GLY A 316 17.42 21.59 10.57
N GLY A 317 17.70 20.30 10.43
CA GLY A 317 16.79 19.22 10.81
C GLY A 317 15.65 18.98 9.83
N LYS A 318 15.67 19.61 8.64
CA LYS A 318 14.65 19.42 7.63
C LYS A 318 14.85 18.10 6.89
N PRO A 319 13.82 17.25 6.74
CA PRO A 319 13.92 16.01 5.99
C PRO A 319 14.28 16.23 4.51
N LEU A 320 15.29 15.50 4.04
CA LEU A 320 15.78 15.43 2.65
C LEU A 320 15.48 14.08 2.00
N GLY A 321 15.27 13.04 2.80
CA GLY A 321 14.96 11.69 2.33
C GLY A 321 14.56 10.78 3.48
N LEU A 322 14.00 9.62 3.13
CA LEU A 322 13.64 8.58 4.09
C LEU A 322 14.04 7.21 3.57
N ILE A 323 14.40 6.31 4.48
CA ILE A 323 14.71 4.90 4.22
C ILE A 323 13.97 4.06 5.27
N ARG A 324 13.47 2.90 4.85
CA ARG A 324 12.90 1.87 5.73
C ARG A 324 13.86 0.66 5.76
N PRO A 325 14.73 0.49 6.75
CA PRO A 325 15.81 -0.52 6.70
C PRO A 325 15.25 -1.95 6.88
N TRP A 326 14.96 -2.62 5.77
CA TRP A 326 14.54 -4.03 5.73
C TRP A 326 15.74 -4.96 5.53
N SER A 327 15.83 -6.02 6.34
CA SER A 327 16.90 -7.02 6.28
C SER A 327 16.54 -8.16 5.33
N PRO A 328 17.31 -8.36 4.23
CA PRO A 328 17.04 -9.43 3.28
C PRO A 328 17.13 -10.84 3.86
N GLY A 329 18.11 -11.09 4.72
CA GLY A 329 18.36 -12.42 5.29
C GLY A 329 17.29 -12.83 6.30
N SER A 330 16.80 -11.88 7.11
CA SER A 330 15.77 -12.15 8.11
C SER A 330 14.34 -11.91 7.63
N ARG A 331 14.18 -11.20 6.51
CA ARG A 331 12.91 -10.69 6.00
C ARG A 331 12.14 -9.81 6.97
N LYS A 332 12.84 -9.10 7.87
CA LYS A 332 12.26 -8.21 8.88
C LYS A 332 12.75 -6.79 8.73
N ASP A 333 11.91 -5.85 9.15
CA ASP A 333 12.30 -4.44 9.28
C ASP A 333 13.09 -4.24 10.58
N ILE A 334 14.25 -3.59 10.49
CA ILE A 334 15.10 -3.26 11.64
C ILE A 334 14.44 -2.25 12.59
N THR A 335 13.53 -1.43 12.10
CA THR A 335 12.83 -0.44 12.92
C THR A 335 11.68 -1.01 13.73
N HIS A 336 11.29 -2.28 13.51
CA HIS A 336 10.27 -2.97 14.31
C HIS A 336 10.78 -3.50 15.66
N PHE A 337 12.09 -3.40 15.92
CA PHE A 337 12.68 -3.84 17.20
C PHE A 337 12.45 -2.80 18.30
N ASP A 338 12.37 -3.26 19.56
CA ASP A 338 12.17 -2.36 20.72
C ASP A 338 13.23 -1.26 20.84
N ARG A 339 14.46 -1.56 20.39
CA ARG A 339 15.60 -0.64 20.37
C ARG A 339 16.30 -0.69 19.03
N VAL A 340 16.70 0.49 18.57
CA VAL A 340 17.50 0.68 17.36
C VAL A 340 18.71 1.52 17.69
N VAL A 341 19.90 1.00 17.39
CA VAL A 341 21.16 1.70 17.60
C VAL A 341 21.84 1.93 16.26
N ALA A 342 22.16 3.18 15.98
CA ALA A 342 22.86 3.58 14.77
C ALA A 342 24.29 4.02 15.09
N LYS A 343 25.23 3.67 14.21
CA LYS A 343 26.65 4.02 14.34
C LYS A 343 27.24 4.40 12.98
N THR A 344 27.96 5.51 12.93
CA THR A 344 28.74 5.90 11.76
C THR A 344 29.95 4.98 11.56
N THR A 345 30.26 4.74 10.29
CA THR A 345 31.47 4.06 9.83
C THR A 345 32.09 4.88 8.70
N PRO A 346 33.35 4.64 8.31
CA PRO A 346 33.97 5.32 7.17
C PRO A 346 33.17 5.17 5.87
N ASP A 347 32.50 4.03 5.68
CA ASP A 347 31.84 3.66 4.42
C ASP A 347 30.32 3.91 4.44
N GLY A 348 29.78 4.37 5.58
CA GLY A 348 28.34 4.58 5.74
C GLY A 348 27.85 4.43 7.18
N ILE A 349 26.66 3.86 7.36
CA ILE A 349 25.99 3.75 8.66
C ILE A 349 25.60 2.31 8.92
N VAL A 350 25.91 1.84 10.12
CA VAL A 350 25.44 0.56 10.62
C VAL A 350 24.25 0.79 11.55
N VAL A 351 23.15 0.11 11.27
CA VAL A 351 21.93 0.13 12.07
C VAL A 351 21.74 -1.25 12.67
N THR A 352 21.49 -1.32 13.98
CA THR A 352 21.24 -2.59 14.68
C THR A 352 19.94 -2.52 15.46
N GLY A 353 19.01 -3.42 15.16
CA GLY A 353 17.76 -3.60 15.89
C GLY A 353 17.85 -4.79 16.85
N PHE A 354 17.30 -4.64 18.06
CA PHE A 354 17.18 -5.73 19.04
C PHE A 354 16.00 -5.50 20.00
N ASP A 355 15.42 -6.60 20.47
CA ASP A 355 14.32 -6.56 21.44
C ASP A 355 14.84 -6.56 22.87
N VAL A 356 13.98 -6.12 23.80
CA VAL A 356 14.33 -5.93 25.20
C VAL A 356 13.53 -6.87 26.09
N ASP A 357 14.24 -7.62 26.93
CA ASP A 357 13.66 -8.36 28.05
C ASP A 357 13.59 -7.46 29.30
N ARG A 358 12.39 -7.28 29.84
CA ARG A 358 12.12 -6.46 31.02
C ARG A 358 12.00 -7.37 32.25
N THR A 359 13.11 -7.54 32.97
CA THR A 359 13.15 -8.36 34.19
C THR A 359 13.22 -7.48 35.45
N HIS A 360 12.94 -8.05 36.62
CA HIS A 360 13.00 -7.36 37.91
C HIS A 360 14.46 -7.01 38.24
N GLY A 361 14.94 -5.88 37.70
CA GLY A 361 16.34 -5.46 37.73
C GLY A 361 16.78 -4.59 36.55
N GLY A 362 15.90 -4.37 35.54
CA GLY A 362 16.13 -3.43 34.44
C GLY A 362 15.82 -4.01 33.05
N GLU A 363 16.12 -3.23 32.02
CA GLU A 363 15.99 -3.61 30.61
C GLU A 363 17.27 -4.28 30.12
N ARG A 364 17.15 -5.48 29.53
CA ARG A 364 18.26 -6.26 28.98
C ARG A 364 17.99 -6.64 27.53
N ILE A 365 19.04 -6.91 26.75
CA ILE A 365 18.89 -7.39 25.38
C ILE A 365 18.26 -8.80 25.40
N ALA A 366 17.16 -8.99 24.67
CA ALA A 366 16.45 -10.25 24.57
C ALA A 366 17.24 -11.31 23.78
N ALA A 367 17.03 -12.58 24.09
CA ALA A 367 17.66 -13.70 23.38
C ALA A 367 16.95 -14.06 22.06
N SER A 368 15.67 -13.69 21.94
CA SER A 368 14.85 -13.92 20.77
C SER A 368 13.83 -12.78 20.62
N PRO A 369 13.64 -12.22 19.41
CA PRO A 369 14.46 -12.45 18.22
C PRO A 369 15.92 -12.03 18.44
N ARG A 370 16.83 -12.70 17.72
CA ARG A 370 18.24 -12.31 17.74
C ARG A 370 18.40 -10.91 17.15
N PRO A 371 19.36 -10.09 17.63
CA PRO A 371 19.67 -8.80 17.03
C PRO A 371 19.95 -8.94 15.53
N ILE A 372 19.67 -7.87 14.79
CA ILE A 372 19.87 -7.80 13.34
C ILE A 372 20.59 -6.51 13.00
N SER A 373 21.62 -6.59 12.17
CA SER A 373 22.42 -5.44 11.75
C SER A 373 22.43 -5.29 10.22
N LEU A 374 22.25 -4.06 9.76
CA LEU A 374 22.38 -3.67 8.37
C LEU A 374 23.45 -2.60 8.24
N SER A 375 24.23 -2.69 7.16
CA SER A 375 25.04 -1.57 6.68
C SER A 375 24.32 -0.89 5.54
N ILE A 376 24.24 0.43 5.62
CA ILE A 376 23.84 1.31 4.53
C ILE A 376 25.12 2.01 4.10
N THR A 377 25.59 1.71 2.90
CA THR A 377 26.82 2.29 2.34
C THR A 377 26.48 3.14 1.13
N TRP A 378 27.32 4.12 0.82
CA TRP A 378 27.15 4.99 -0.34
C TRP A 378 28.42 4.96 -1.18
N PRO A 379 28.32 5.00 -2.51
CA PRO A 379 29.50 5.14 -3.35
C PRO A 379 30.23 6.44 -2.97
N SER A 380 31.53 6.33 -2.70
CA SER A 380 32.40 7.51 -2.62
C SER A 380 32.31 8.26 -3.95
N GLU A 381 32.00 9.55 -3.90
CA GLU A 381 32.09 10.43 -5.09
C GLU A 381 33.48 10.39 -5.73
#